data_AF-A0A510X6L8-F1
#
_entry.id   AF-A0A510X6L8-F1
#
_cell.length_a   1.000
_cell.length_b   1.000
_cell.length_c   1.000
_cell.angle_alpha   90.00
_cell.angle_beta   90.00
_cell.angle_gamma   90.00
#
_symmetry.space_group_name_H-M   'P 1'
#
loop_
_entity.id
_entity.type
_entity.pdbx_description
1 polymer ?
#
loop_
_entity_poly.entity_id
_entity_poly.type
_entity_poly.pdbx_seq_one_letter_code
_entity_poly.pdbx_strand_id
1 'polypeptide(L)'
;MTQLLEAQGVCLSAEGERLRVDGEVDFDVAASLAAAGSDWLAGLASGSRVVIDLGGVDRVSSAALSVLLQWLRDSRGAGVEVDEVALSEPLARLTRLADLDALLPGVGSASS
;
A
#
# COMPACT_ATOMS: atom_id res chain seq x y z
N MET A 1 15.32 2.17 -7.17
CA MET A 1 14.08 1.38 -7.36
C MET A 1 14.43 -0.10 -7.51
N THR A 2 13.84 -0.94 -6.67
CA THR A 2 13.96 -2.41 -6.64
C THR A 2 12.59 -3.01 -6.93
N GLN A 3 12.47 -3.84 -7.96
CA GLN A 3 11.22 -4.53 -8.26
C GLN A 3 11.05 -5.73 -7.32
N LEU A 4 9.93 -5.79 -6.61
CA LEU A 4 9.60 -6.83 -5.63
C LEU A 4 8.64 -7.87 -6.20
N LEU A 5 7.72 -7.44 -7.08
CA LEU A 5 6.76 -8.29 -7.78
C LEU A 5 6.42 -7.67 -9.13
N GLU A 6 6.26 -8.52 -10.14
CA GLU A 6 5.58 -8.16 -11.39
C GLU A 6 4.67 -9.31 -11.77
N ALA A 7 3.37 -9.04 -11.81
CA ALA A 7 2.35 -10.06 -12.01
C ALA A 7 1.11 -9.44 -12.64
N GLN A 8 0.64 -10.02 -13.76
CA GLN A 8 -0.64 -9.67 -14.39
C GLN A 8 -0.81 -8.16 -14.68
N GLY A 9 0.28 -7.44 -14.99
CA GLY A 9 0.25 -5.99 -15.24
C GLY A 9 0.28 -5.12 -13.99
N VAL A 10 0.41 -5.72 -12.80
CA VAL A 10 0.74 -5.04 -11.55
C VAL A 10 2.23 -5.12 -11.29
N CYS A 11 2.82 -3.99 -10.88
CA CYS A 11 4.19 -3.91 -10.42
C CYS A 11 4.22 -3.44 -8.96
N LEU A 12 4.95 -4.17 -8.12
CA LEU A 12 5.33 -3.74 -6.78
C LEU A 12 6.82 -3.38 -6.81
N SER A 13 7.14 -2.18 -6.37
CA SER A 13 8.53 -1.73 -6.30
C SER A 13 8.83 -1.00 -4.99
N ALA A 14 10.06 -1.12 -4.52
CA ALA A 14 10.57 -0.36 -3.39
C ALA A 14 11.63 0.65 -3.86
N GLU A 15 11.52 1.89 -3.40
CA GLU A 15 12.53 2.92 -3.60
C GLU A 15 12.80 3.65 -2.29
N GLY A 16 13.95 3.34 -1.67
CA GLY A 16 14.26 3.81 -0.32
C GLY A 16 13.20 3.33 0.66
N GLU A 17 12.51 4.27 1.28
CA GLU A 17 11.44 4.06 2.27
C GLU A 17 10.04 4.05 1.65
N ARG A 18 9.93 4.02 0.32
CA ARG A 18 8.64 4.02 -0.40
C ARG A 18 8.35 2.67 -1.02
N LEU A 19 7.18 2.11 -0.71
CA LEU A 19 6.60 0.94 -1.37
C LEU A 19 5.53 1.40 -2.37
N ARG A 20 5.76 1.20 -3.66
CA ARG A 20 4.86 1.64 -4.74
C ARG A 20 4.18 0.46 -5.42
N VAL A 21 2.89 0.64 -5.67
CA VAL A 21 2.06 -0.25 -6.49
C VAL A 21 1.57 0.50 -7.72
N ASP A 22 1.82 -0.07 -8.90
CA ASP A 22 1.31 0.42 -10.18
C ASP A 22 0.50 -0.69 -10.88
N GLY A 23 -0.62 -0.35 -11.52
CA GLY A 23 -1.43 -1.27 -12.34
C GLY A 23 -2.78 -1.65 -11.72
N GLU A 24 -3.42 -2.70 -12.27
CA GLU A 24 -4.76 -3.15 -11.89
C GLU A 24 -4.71 -4.26 -10.83
N VAL A 25 -4.99 -3.91 -9.57
CA VAL A 25 -5.02 -4.89 -8.47
C VAL A 25 -6.37 -5.58 -8.39
N ASP A 26 -6.45 -6.80 -8.89
CA ASP A 26 -7.61 -7.69 -8.76
C ASP A 26 -7.39 -8.78 -7.70
N PHE A 27 -8.35 -9.71 -7.59
CA PHE A 27 -8.27 -10.81 -6.62
C PHE A 27 -7.23 -11.88 -6.98
N ASP A 28 -6.85 -12.00 -8.25
CA ASP A 28 -5.89 -13.00 -8.70
C ASP A 28 -4.47 -12.61 -8.28
N VAL A 29 -4.15 -11.31 -8.33
CA VAL A 29 -2.83 -10.79 -7.94
C VAL A 29 -2.73 -10.35 -6.48
N ALA A 30 -3.85 -10.06 -5.82
CA ALA A 30 -3.85 -9.48 -4.46
C ALA A 30 -3.10 -10.32 -3.42
N ALA A 31 -3.20 -11.66 -3.47
CA ALA A 31 -2.52 -12.52 -2.51
C ALA A 31 -0.98 -12.46 -2.67
N SER A 32 -0.48 -12.52 -3.90
CA SER A 32 0.95 -12.41 -4.19
C SER A 32 1.48 -11.01 -3.89
N LEU A 33 0.67 -9.98 -4.20
CA LEU A 33 0.99 -8.59 -3.87
C LEU A 33 1.12 -8.42 -2.36
N ALA A 34 0.12 -8.87 -1.59
CA ALA A 34 0.16 -8.83 -0.12
C ALA A 34 1.42 -9.48 0.43
N ALA A 35 1.71 -10.72 0.02
CA ALA A 35 2.88 -11.46 0.48
C ALA A 35 4.20 -10.71 0.19
N ALA A 36 4.39 -10.23 -1.05
CA ALA A 36 5.61 -9.54 -1.44
C ALA A 36 5.83 -8.24 -0.66
N GLY A 37 4.77 -7.47 -0.39
CA GLY A 37 4.87 -6.26 0.43
C GLY A 37 5.10 -6.57 1.91
N SER A 38 4.45 -7.60 2.46
CA SER A 38 4.65 -8.04 3.85
C SER A 38 6.08 -8.53 4.07
N ASP A 39 6.65 -9.30 3.13
CA ASP A 39 8.03 -9.76 3.18
C ASP A 39 9.02 -8.58 3.16
N TRP A 40 8.75 -7.56 2.33
CA TRP A 40 9.57 -6.35 2.31
C TRP A 40 9.49 -5.58 3.63
N LEU A 41 8.28 -5.36 4.17
CA LEU A 41 8.07 -4.69 5.45
C LEU A 41 8.76 -5.42 6.61
N ALA A 42 8.69 -6.75 6.63
CA ALA A 42 9.34 -7.58 7.65
C ALA A 42 10.87 -7.56 7.54
N GLY A 43 11.42 -7.26 6.36
CA GLY A 43 12.85 -7.10 6.14
C GLY A 43 13.43 -5.76 6.62
N LEU A 44 12.59 -4.79 6.97
CA LEU A 44 13.04 -3.49 7.47
C LEU A 44 13.42 -3.56 8.95
N ALA A 45 14.30 -2.64 9.36
CA ALA A 45 14.66 -2.53 10.77
C ALA A 45 13.49 -1.94 11.56
N SER A 46 13.26 -2.44 12.78
CA SER A 46 12.27 -1.83 13.68
C SER A 46 12.59 -0.34 13.93
N GLY A 47 11.56 0.51 13.89
CA GLY A 47 11.68 1.96 13.91
C GLY A 47 11.85 2.59 12.51
N SER A 48 11.90 1.81 11.44
CA SER A 48 11.89 2.35 10.07
C SER A 48 10.56 3.04 9.80
N ARG A 49 10.61 4.07 8.96
CA ARG A 49 9.44 4.79 8.47
C ARG A 49 9.27 4.55 7.00
N VAL A 50 8.03 4.33 6.57
CA VAL A 50 7.74 4.04 5.18
C VAL A 50 6.52 4.81 4.66
N VAL A 51 6.53 5.05 3.36
CA VAL A 51 5.37 5.54 2.61
C VAL A 51 4.83 4.40 1.75
N ILE A 52 3.53 4.19 1.81
CA ILE A 52 2.83 3.23 0.94
C ILE A 52 2.11 4.03 -0.15
N ASP A 53 2.47 3.79 -1.41
CA ASP A 53 2.02 4.54 -2.58
C ASP A 53 1.21 3.65 -3.52
N LEU A 54 -0.12 3.79 -3.46
CA LEU A 54 -1.09 3.18 -4.38
C LEU A 54 -1.60 4.22 -5.40
N GLY A 55 -0.83 5.29 -5.66
CA GLY A 55 -1.19 6.33 -6.62
C GLY A 55 -1.30 5.82 -8.06
N GLY A 56 -0.53 4.77 -8.40
CA GLY A 56 -0.54 4.12 -9.72
C GLY A 56 -1.61 3.03 -9.89
N VAL A 57 -2.51 2.85 -8.91
CA VAL A 57 -3.58 1.84 -9.01
C VAL A 57 -4.79 2.42 -9.76
N ASP A 58 -5.00 1.93 -10.99
CA ASP A 58 -5.94 2.51 -11.96
C ASP A 58 -7.43 2.24 -11.65
N ARG A 59 -7.73 1.17 -10.89
CA ARG A 59 -9.11 0.75 -10.62
C ARG A 59 -9.44 0.68 -9.13
N VAL A 60 -10.70 1.00 -8.85
CA VAL A 60 -11.33 0.77 -7.56
C VAL A 60 -11.44 -0.74 -7.31
N SER A 61 -10.72 -1.25 -6.31
CA SER A 61 -10.75 -2.67 -5.96
C SER A 61 -10.72 -2.85 -4.44
N SER A 62 -11.66 -3.65 -3.93
CA SER A 62 -11.65 -4.06 -2.51
C SER A 62 -10.45 -4.95 -2.19
N ALA A 63 -9.89 -5.63 -3.20
CA ALA A 63 -8.67 -6.42 -3.05
C ALA A 63 -7.48 -5.50 -2.74
N ALA A 64 -7.31 -4.38 -3.46
CA ALA A 64 -6.27 -3.39 -3.19
C ALA A 64 -6.34 -2.82 -1.76
N LEU A 65 -7.55 -2.48 -1.29
CA LEU A 65 -7.72 -2.03 0.09
C LEU A 65 -7.44 -3.11 1.13
N SER A 66 -7.82 -4.35 0.85
CA SER A 66 -7.54 -5.47 1.75
C SER A 66 -6.04 -5.71 1.89
N VAL A 67 -5.29 -5.60 0.78
CA VAL A 67 -3.82 -5.64 0.76
C VAL A 67 -3.23 -4.49 1.58
N LEU A 68 -3.69 -3.26 1.37
CA LEU A 68 -3.23 -2.10 2.14
C LEU A 68 -3.47 -2.29 3.65
N LEU A 69 -4.67 -2.70 4.06
CA LEU A 69 -5.00 -2.94 5.46
C LEU A 69 -4.16 -4.07 6.07
N GLN A 70 -3.81 -5.09 5.28
CA GLN A 70 -2.89 -6.14 5.70
C GLN A 70 -1.49 -5.57 5.96
N TRP A 71 -0.94 -4.77 5.04
CA TRP A 71 0.36 -4.14 5.22
C TRP A 71 0.42 -3.19 6.41
N LEU A 72 -0.64 -2.43 6.68
CA LEU A 72 -0.73 -1.60 7.88
C LEU A 72 -0.73 -2.41 9.18
N ARG A 73 -1.21 -3.66 9.17
CA ARG A 73 -1.12 -4.57 10.31
C ARG A 73 0.28 -5.16 10.43
N ASP A 74 0.85 -5.59 9.32
CA ASP A 74 2.18 -6.23 9.29
C ASP A 74 3.29 -5.25 9.66
N SER A 75 3.20 -3.99 9.20
CA SER A 75 4.15 -2.94 9.56
C SER A 75 4.15 -2.72 11.08
N ARG A 76 2.97 -2.63 11.71
CA ARG A 76 2.84 -2.51 13.17
C ARG A 76 3.45 -3.73 13.88
N GLY A 77 3.23 -4.93 13.35
CA GLY A 77 3.81 -6.16 13.89
C GLY A 77 5.35 -6.21 13.80
N ALA A 78 5.92 -5.64 12.73
CA ALA A 78 7.37 -5.53 12.51
C ALA A 78 8.02 -4.33 13.24
N GLY A 79 7.22 -3.47 13.87
CA GLY A 79 7.69 -2.22 14.46
C GLY A 79 8.08 -1.16 13.42
N VAL A 80 7.52 -1.23 12.22
CA VAL A 80 7.69 -0.26 11.13
C VAL A 80 6.54 0.75 11.18
N GLU A 81 6.87 2.04 11.17
CA GLU A 81 5.91 3.13 11.12
C GLU A 81 5.53 3.43 9.66
N VAL A 82 4.24 3.49 9.37
CA VAL A 82 3.76 3.97 8.06
C VAL A 82 3.41 5.44 8.24
N ASP A 83 4.21 6.32 7.66
CA ASP A 83 4.07 7.77 7.79
C ASP A 83 2.90 8.29 6.95
N GLU A 84 2.75 7.76 5.74
CA GLU A 84 1.78 8.23 4.75
C GLU A 84 1.29 7.07 3.88
N VAL A 85 0.00 7.12 3.53
CA VAL A 85 -0.58 6.33 2.45
C VAL A 85 -1.05 7.26 1.33
N ALA A 86 -0.39 7.19 0.18
CA ALA A 86 -0.84 7.86 -1.03
C ALA A 86 -1.80 6.95 -1.79
N LEU A 87 -2.99 7.43 -2.10
CA LEU A 87 -4.03 6.68 -2.82
C LEU A 87 -4.31 7.34 -4.17
N SER A 88 -4.61 6.53 -5.18
CA SER A 88 -5.25 7.03 -6.39
C SER A 88 -6.64 7.62 -6.06
N GLU A 89 -7.11 8.58 -6.87
CA GLU A 89 -8.44 9.19 -6.66
C GLU A 89 -9.57 8.16 -6.52
N PRO A 90 -9.62 7.09 -7.35
CA PRO A 90 -10.65 6.07 -7.22
C PRO A 90 -10.60 5.33 -5.88
N LEU A 91 -9.39 4.98 -5.39
CA LEU A 91 -9.22 4.32 -4.09
C LEU A 91 -9.59 5.24 -2.93
N ALA A 92 -9.17 6.50 -2.96
CA ALA A 92 -9.53 7.49 -1.94
C ALA A 92 -11.05 7.73 -1.86
N ARG A 93 -11.78 7.58 -2.96
CA ARG A 93 -13.24 7.64 -2.96
C ARG A 93 -13.86 6.41 -2.28
N LEU A 94 -13.31 5.22 -2.50
CA LEU A 94 -13.83 4.00 -1.89
C LEU A 94 -13.50 3.92 -0.39
N THR A 95 -12.32 4.37 0.04
CA THR A 95 -11.97 4.44 1.48
C THR A 95 -12.95 5.33 2.24
N ARG A 96 -13.29 6.50 1.67
CA ARG A 96 -14.32 7.39 2.21
C ARG A 96 -15.69 6.76 2.29
N LEU A 97 -16.10 6.04 1.24
CA LEU A 97 -17.39 5.35 1.24
C LEU A 97 -17.46 4.22 2.28
N ALA A 98 -16.32 3.61 2.59
CA ALA A 98 -16.19 2.53 3.56
C ALA A 98 -15.85 3.00 4.98
N ASP A 99 -15.84 4.32 5.24
CA ASP A 99 -15.43 4.93 6.52
C ASP A 99 -14.03 4.48 7.00
N LEU A 100 -13.11 4.21 6.06
CA LEU A 100 -11.77 3.70 6.35
C LEU A 100 -10.71 4.79 6.54
N ASP A 101 -11.02 6.07 6.27
CA ASP A 101 -10.00 7.14 6.34
C ASP A 101 -9.37 7.28 7.73
N ALA A 102 -10.14 7.03 8.79
CA ALA A 102 -9.63 7.07 10.17
C ALA A 102 -8.57 5.98 10.46
N LEU A 103 -8.46 4.96 9.61
CA LEU A 103 -7.48 3.89 9.74
C LEU A 103 -6.18 4.16 8.97
N LEU A 104 -6.21 5.11 8.03
CA LEU A 104 -5.08 5.38 7.14
C LEU A 104 -4.20 6.51 7.69
N PRO A 105 -2.90 6.26 7.91
CA PRO A 105 -1.99 7.29 8.35
C PRO A 105 -1.76 8.33 7.24
N GLY A 106 -1.66 9.60 7.61
CA GLY A 106 -1.29 10.67 6.70
C GLY A 106 -2.29 10.98 5.58
N VAL A 107 -3.48 10.35 5.54
CA VAL A 107 -4.52 10.60 4.51
C VAL A 107 -5.16 12.01 4.62
N GLY A 108 -4.60 12.89 5.45
CA GLY A 108 -5.13 14.19 5.83
C GLY A 108 -4.48 15.37 5.09
N SER A 109 -5.21 15.89 4.10
CA SER A 109 -5.02 17.15 3.37
C SER A 109 -3.70 17.33 2.65
N ALA A 110 -3.73 17.20 1.32
CA ALA A 110 -2.96 18.07 0.45
C ALA A 110 -3.19 19.52 0.91
N SER A 111 -2.28 20.01 1.76
CA SER A 111 -2.24 21.41 2.12
C SER A 111 -1.75 22.14 0.89
N SER A 112 -2.61 23.05 0.43
CA SER A 112 -2.38 23.97 -0.68
C SER A 112 -1.11 24.81 -0.49
#